data_AF-H6QTU0-F1
#
_entry.id   AF-H6QTU0-F1
#
_cell.length_a   1.000
_cell.length_b   1.000
_cell.length_c   1.000
_cell.angle_alpha   90.00
_cell.angle_beta   90.00
_cell.angle_gamma   90.00
#
_symmetry.space_group_name_H-M   'P 1'
#
loop_
_entity.id
_entity.type
_entity.pdbx_description
1 polymer ?
#
loop_
_entity_poly.entity_id
_entity_poly.type
_entity_poly.pdbx_seq_one_letter_code
_entity_poly.pdbx_strand_id
1 'polypeptide(L)'
;MPSNKASIIRVPGGLTSGLHTRVSRGGLREWHIFGSISEGKHADCHYIVMAVQGGFTRAMNEDQPETLLFHRGVAICTGSGIGAVGSTCIQHDDWFLIWIGADLESTYGTEFMDFIKSKIQPERLLIWDTRGPLGRPDVNVELERVYKQWNAQSIYVFFSMDNHSSTKTHAF
;
A
#
# COMPACT_ATOMS: atom_id res chain seq x y z
N MET A 1 -29.20 1.53 -6.65
CA MET A 1 -28.82 0.23 -7.25
C MET A 1 -27.37 0.34 -7.71
N PRO A 2 -26.45 -0.49 -7.20
CA PRO A 2 -25.06 -0.48 -7.64
C PRO A 2 -24.95 -0.83 -9.12
N SER A 3 -23.99 -0.21 -9.81
CA SER A 3 -23.80 -0.37 -11.25
C SER A 3 -23.26 -1.76 -11.58
N ASN A 4 -23.78 -2.41 -12.62
CA ASN A 4 -23.18 -3.66 -13.13
C ASN A 4 -21.90 -3.41 -13.95
N LYS A 5 -21.48 -2.13 -14.10
CA LYS A 5 -20.33 -1.72 -14.90
C LYS A 5 -19.16 -1.20 -14.06
N ALA A 6 -19.38 -0.88 -12.79
CA ALA A 6 -18.34 -0.36 -11.92
C ALA A 6 -18.66 -0.55 -10.44
N SER A 7 -17.63 -0.86 -9.66
CA SER A 7 -17.67 -0.87 -8.20
C SER A 7 -17.03 0.40 -7.66
N ILE A 8 -17.64 0.98 -6.62
CA ILE A 8 -17.12 2.13 -5.89
C ILE A 8 -16.94 1.68 -4.45
N ILE A 9 -15.70 1.70 -3.97
CA ILE A 9 -15.36 1.26 -2.61
C ILE A 9 -14.94 2.48 -1.81
N ARG A 10 -15.58 2.69 -0.65
CA ARG A 10 -15.17 3.72 0.31
C ARG A 10 -14.10 3.15 1.24
N VAL A 11 -13.00 3.85 1.39
CA VAL A 11 -11.87 3.48 2.25
C VAL A 11 -11.59 4.62 3.24
N PRO A 12 -11.36 4.33 4.54
CA PRO A 12 -11.01 5.37 5.50
C PRO A 12 -9.71 6.11 5.15
N GLY A 13 -9.66 7.41 5.49
CA GLY A 13 -8.51 8.29 5.30
C GLY A 13 -8.48 9.03 3.95
N GLY A 14 -7.97 10.25 3.95
CA GLY A 14 -7.81 11.10 2.77
C GLY A 14 -6.50 10.87 2.02
N LEU A 15 -6.49 11.16 0.72
CA LEU A 15 -5.33 11.07 -0.17
C LEU A 15 -4.95 12.44 -0.76
N THR A 16 -3.66 12.61 -1.02
CA THR A 16 -3.13 13.69 -1.87
C THR A 16 -3.37 13.34 -3.34
N SER A 17 -3.55 14.35 -4.20
CA SER A 17 -3.76 14.16 -5.64
C SER A 17 -2.60 13.37 -6.30
N GLY A 18 -2.94 12.54 -7.30
CA GLY A 18 -1.99 11.73 -8.07
C GLY A 18 -1.71 10.33 -7.50
N LEU A 19 -2.26 9.99 -6.33
CA LEU A 19 -2.13 8.66 -5.75
C LEU A 19 -3.09 7.66 -6.42
N HIS A 20 -2.58 6.44 -6.65
CA HIS A 20 -3.35 5.31 -7.17
C HIS A 20 -3.36 4.19 -6.14
N THR A 21 -4.45 3.44 -6.05
CA THR A 21 -4.56 2.30 -5.12
C THR A 21 -4.44 0.99 -5.88
N ARG A 22 -3.52 0.12 -5.45
CA ARG A 22 -3.45 -1.27 -5.93
C ARG A 22 -4.31 -2.16 -5.03
N VAL A 23 -5.18 -2.97 -5.63
CA VAL A 23 -6.06 -3.91 -4.91
C VAL A 23 -5.79 -5.33 -5.39
N SER A 24 -5.80 -6.28 -4.45
CA SER A 24 -5.74 -7.72 -4.70
C SER A 24 -6.94 -8.45 -4.11
N ARG A 25 -7.31 -9.53 -4.80
CA ARG A 25 -8.32 -10.50 -4.40
C ARG A 25 -7.62 -11.87 -4.35
N GLY A 26 -6.90 -12.13 -3.26
CA GLY A 26 -6.18 -13.39 -3.05
C GLY A 26 -4.75 -13.26 -2.52
N GLY A 27 -4.43 -12.17 -1.81
CA GLY A 27 -3.08 -11.93 -1.31
C GLY A 27 -2.10 -11.74 -2.47
N LEU A 28 -1.05 -12.55 -2.55
CA LEU A 28 0.05 -12.38 -3.49
C LEU A 28 -0.28 -12.64 -4.98
N ARG A 29 -1.45 -13.21 -5.30
CA ARG A 29 -1.68 -13.86 -6.61
C ARG A 29 -2.17 -12.96 -7.75
N GLU A 30 -2.89 -11.86 -7.49
CA GLU A 30 -3.42 -10.99 -8.54
C GLU A 30 -3.60 -9.55 -8.06
N TRP A 31 -3.02 -8.58 -8.78
CA TRP A 31 -2.97 -7.17 -8.40
C TRP A 31 -3.42 -6.26 -9.54
N HIS A 32 -4.28 -5.29 -9.25
CA HIS A 32 -4.74 -4.29 -10.22
C HIS A 32 -4.65 -2.88 -9.65
N ILE A 33 -4.27 -1.91 -10.50
CA ILE A 33 -4.20 -0.49 -10.14
C ILE A 33 -5.55 0.15 -10.44
N PHE A 34 -6.06 0.93 -9.49
CA PHE A 34 -7.28 1.71 -9.63
C PHE A 34 -7.05 3.17 -9.29
N GLY A 35 -7.83 4.04 -9.94
CA GLY A 35 -7.87 5.44 -9.60
C GLY A 35 -8.58 5.64 -8.26
N SER A 36 -8.02 6.54 -7.45
CA SER A 36 -8.55 6.90 -6.14
C SER A 36 -8.97 8.37 -6.13
N ILE A 37 -10.14 8.64 -5.56
CA ILE A 37 -10.74 9.96 -5.49
C ILE A 37 -10.85 10.36 -4.02
N SER A 38 -10.21 11.46 -3.64
CA SER A 38 -10.25 12.02 -2.29
C SER A 38 -10.52 13.51 -2.36
N GLU A 39 -11.32 14.03 -1.43
CA GLU A 39 -11.54 15.48 -1.27
C GLU A 39 -10.25 16.21 -0.88
N GLY A 40 -9.38 15.53 -0.14
CA GLY A 40 -8.02 15.97 0.13
C GLY A 40 -7.33 15.08 1.16
N LYS A 41 -6.07 15.41 1.50
CA LYS A 41 -5.26 14.64 2.46
C LYS A 41 -5.83 14.52 3.88
N HIS A 42 -6.80 15.36 4.24
CA HIS A 42 -7.42 15.40 5.57
C HIS A 42 -8.88 14.93 5.56
N ALA A 43 -9.36 14.39 4.44
CA ALA A 43 -10.69 13.80 4.36
C ALA A 43 -10.80 12.58 5.29
N ASP A 44 -12.01 12.29 5.73
CA ASP A 44 -12.32 11.11 6.53
C ASP A 44 -12.24 9.82 5.71
N CYS A 45 -12.31 9.93 4.38
CA CYS A 45 -12.27 8.81 3.43
C CYS A 45 -11.79 9.22 2.04
N HIS A 46 -11.51 8.19 1.23
CA HIS A 46 -11.36 8.27 -0.20
C HIS A 46 -12.14 7.12 -0.87
N TYR A 47 -12.36 7.24 -2.17
CA TYR A 47 -13.09 6.28 -2.97
C TYR A 47 -12.16 5.62 -3.98
N ILE A 48 -12.23 4.31 -4.12
CA ILE A 48 -11.57 3.56 -5.19
C ILE A 48 -12.62 3.25 -6.25
N VAL A 49 -12.34 3.59 -7.50
CA VAL A 49 -13.25 3.34 -8.62
C VAL A 49 -12.72 2.20 -9.46
N MET A 50 -13.51 1.13 -9.58
CA MET A 50 -13.16 -0.07 -10.33
C MET A 50 -14.16 -0.29 -11.47
N ALA A 51 -13.78 0.08 -12.69
CA ALA A 51 -14.57 -0.28 -13.86
C ALA A 51 -14.45 -1.78 -14.14
N VAL A 52 -15.56 -2.43 -14.49
CA VAL A 52 -15.58 -3.86 -14.82
C VAL A 52 -14.90 -4.09 -16.18
N GLN A 53 -13.64 -4.50 -16.13
CA GLN A 53 -12.82 -4.94 -17.25
C GLN A 53 -12.02 -6.19 -16.84
N GLY A 54 -12.49 -7.38 -17.22
CA GLY A 54 -11.84 -8.67 -16.92
C GLY A 54 -12.40 -9.42 -15.71
N GLY A 55 -11.82 -10.58 -15.41
CA GLY A 55 -12.30 -11.50 -14.37
C GLY A 55 -12.24 -10.90 -12.97
N PHE A 56 -11.14 -10.24 -12.61
CA PHE A 56 -10.93 -9.62 -11.30
C PHE A 56 -12.00 -8.59 -10.94
N THR A 57 -12.20 -7.60 -11.82
CA THR A 57 -13.11 -6.48 -11.58
C THR A 57 -14.57 -6.92 -11.68
N ARG A 58 -14.88 -7.92 -12.51
CA ARG A 58 -16.21 -8.57 -12.52
C ARG A 58 -16.50 -9.22 -11.19
N ALA A 59 -15.56 -10.01 -10.67
CA ALA A 59 -15.73 -10.67 -9.39
C ALA A 59 -15.89 -9.63 -8.26
N MET A 60 -15.07 -8.57 -8.23
CA MET A 60 -15.23 -7.48 -7.24
C MET A 60 -16.61 -6.82 -7.30
N ASN A 61 -17.18 -6.70 -8.51
CA ASN A 61 -18.49 -6.12 -8.72
C ASN A 61 -19.67 -7.06 -8.39
N GLU A 62 -19.42 -8.36 -8.40
CA GLU A 62 -20.36 -9.39 -7.93
C GLU A 62 -20.34 -9.46 -6.40
N ASP A 63 -19.16 -9.44 -5.77
CA ASP A 63 -19.00 -9.51 -4.31
C ASP A 63 -19.44 -8.23 -3.59
N GLN A 64 -19.34 -7.06 -4.25
CA GLN A 64 -19.67 -5.73 -3.71
C GLN A 64 -19.26 -5.52 -2.25
N PRO A 65 -17.97 -5.64 -1.91
CA PRO A 65 -17.55 -5.41 -0.53
C PRO A 65 -17.85 -3.94 -0.15
N GLU A 66 -18.71 -3.74 0.85
CA GLU A 66 -19.07 -2.41 1.36
C GLU A 66 -17.84 -1.64 1.87
N THR A 67 -16.82 -2.38 2.28
CA THR A 67 -15.53 -1.90 2.78
C THR A 67 -14.46 -2.95 2.51
N LEU A 68 -13.25 -2.54 2.17
CA LEU A 68 -12.05 -3.39 2.24
C LEU A 68 -11.64 -3.54 3.72
N LEU A 69 -12.50 -4.20 4.52
CA LEU A 69 -12.20 -4.54 5.92
C LEU A 69 -11.23 -5.72 5.92
N PHE A 70 -9.95 -5.40 5.76
CA PHE A 70 -8.91 -6.38 6.04
C PHE A 70 -8.50 -6.23 7.49
N HIS A 71 -8.77 -7.26 8.29
CA HIS A 71 -8.41 -7.30 9.70
C HIS A 71 -6.92 -7.51 9.93
N ARG A 72 -6.13 -7.90 8.92
CA ARG A 72 -4.66 -7.92 8.97
C ARG A 72 -4.06 -7.69 7.59
N GLY A 73 -3.32 -6.59 7.42
CA GLY A 73 -2.75 -6.19 6.14
C GLY A 73 -1.23 -6.00 6.18
N VAL A 74 -0.57 -6.05 5.02
CA VAL A 74 0.81 -5.59 4.85
C VAL A 74 0.83 -4.39 3.92
N ALA A 75 1.31 -3.25 4.40
CA ALA A 75 1.62 -2.11 3.56
C ALA A 75 3.12 -2.13 3.23
N ILE A 76 3.47 -2.11 1.95
CA ILE A 76 4.85 -1.94 1.50
C ILE A 76 4.98 -0.63 0.74
N CYS A 77 6.01 0.14 1.06
CA CYS A 77 6.30 1.40 0.39
C CYS A 77 7.77 1.60 0.07
N THR A 78 8.07 2.34 -1.01
CA THR A 78 9.43 2.79 -1.33
C THR A 78 9.63 4.30 -1.16
N GLY A 79 10.73 4.71 -0.55
CA GLY A 79 11.11 6.12 -0.39
C GLY A 79 9.95 6.95 0.17
N SER A 80 9.54 7.99 -0.58
CA SER A 80 8.47 8.93 -0.17
C SER A 80 7.09 8.28 -0.05
N GLY A 81 6.90 7.06 -0.57
CA GLY A 81 5.65 6.31 -0.47
C GLY A 81 5.17 6.08 0.97
N ILE A 82 6.05 6.22 1.97
CA ILE A 82 5.67 6.21 3.39
C ILE A 82 4.59 7.25 3.72
N GLY A 83 4.53 8.37 3.00
CA GLY A 83 3.50 9.39 3.20
C GLY A 83 2.08 8.92 2.88
N ALA A 84 1.93 7.86 2.08
CA ALA A 84 0.63 7.30 1.72
C ALA A 84 0.14 6.20 2.68
N VAL A 85 1.05 5.52 3.38
CA VAL A 85 0.73 4.34 4.21
C VAL A 85 1.05 4.49 5.69
N GLY A 86 1.92 5.44 6.04
CA GLY A 86 2.42 5.61 7.39
C GLY A 86 1.30 5.87 8.38
N SER A 87 0.35 6.75 8.05
CA SER A 87 -0.82 7.03 8.90
C SER A 87 -1.67 5.79 9.15
N THR A 88 -1.97 5.01 8.11
CA THR A 88 -2.72 3.75 8.23
C THR A 88 -2.02 2.78 9.18
N CYS A 89 -0.70 2.61 9.04
CA CYS A 89 0.06 1.70 9.90
C CYS A 89 0.18 2.24 11.34
N ILE A 90 0.18 3.55 11.55
CA ILE A 90 0.20 4.15 12.89
C ILE A 90 -1.16 4.03 13.58
N GLN A 91 -2.26 4.20 12.83
CA GLN A 91 -3.62 4.25 13.38
C GLN A 91 -4.26 2.86 13.54
N HIS A 92 -3.76 1.85 12.83
CA HIS A 92 -4.31 0.50 12.83
C HIS A 92 -3.23 -0.54 13.10
N ASP A 93 -3.29 -1.17 14.27
CA ASP A 93 -2.30 -2.17 14.72
C ASP A 93 -2.34 -3.48 13.93
N ASP A 94 -3.39 -3.68 13.16
CA ASP A 94 -3.58 -4.80 12.24
C ASP A 94 -2.69 -4.75 11.00
N TRP A 95 -1.93 -3.66 10.81
CA TRP A 95 -1.09 -3.43 9.65
C TRP A 95 0.40 -3.59 9.93
N PHE A 96 1.04 -4.39 9.08
CA PHE A 96 2.49 -4.50 8.99
C PHE A 96 3.03 -3.51 7.97
N LEU A 97 4.04 -2.71 8.34
CA LEU A 97 4.72 -1.80 7.42
C LEU A 97 6.05 -2.37 6.95
N ILE A 98 6.26 -2.45 5.64
CA ILE A 98 7.56 -2.65 4.99
C ILE A 98 7.96 -1.35 4.30
N TRP A 99 8.98 -0.65 4.79
CA TRP A 99 9.48 0.57 4.19
C TRP A 99 10.89 0.37 3.65
N ILE A 100 11.04 0.49 2.33
CA ILE A 100 12.30 0.26 1.63
C ILE A 100 12.80 1.60 1.06
N GLY A 101 14.07 1.92 1.23
CA GLY A 101 14.64 3.10 0.58
C GLY A 101 16.16 3.12 0.65
N ALA A 102 16.76 4.01 -0.13
CA ALA A 102 18.19 4.23 -0.10
C ALA A 102 18.51 5.29 0.94
N ASP A 103 19.35 4.97 1.92
CA ASP A 103 19.88 5.94 2.88
C ASP A 103 18.76 6.67 3.65
N LEU A 104 17.86 5.89 4.24
CA LEU A 104 16.59 6.40 4.78
C LEU A 104 16.81 7.42 5.90
N GLU A 105 17.72 7.14 6.83
CA GLU A 105 17.98 8.05 7.95
C GLU A 105 18.65 9.36 7.49
N SER A 106 19.57 9.29 6.52
CA SER A 106 20.16 10.47 5.90
C SER A 106 19.11 11.31 5.14
N THR A 107 18.16 10.64 4.49
CA THR A 107 17.12 11.30 3.67
C THR A 107 16.03 11.95 4.52
N TYR A 108 15.53 11.26 5.56
CA TYR A 108 14.37 11.70 6.35
C TYR A 108 14.73 12.25 7.73
N GLY A 109 15.96 12.05 8.18
CA GLY A 109 16.46 12.50 9.48
C GLY A 109 16.06 11.57 10.62
N THR A 110 16.91 11.51 11.64
CA THR A 110 16.74 10.66 12.84
C THR A 110 15.41 10.94 13.56
N GLU A 111 14.98 12.20 13.66
CA GLU A 111 13.71 12.56 14.32
C GLU A 111 12.50 11.85 13.69
N PHE A 112 12.40 11.85 12.36
CA PHE A 112 11.30 11.19 11.66
C PHE A 112 11.39 9.67 11.76
N MET A 113 12.60 9.12 11.64
CA MET A 113 12.83 7.68 11.78
C MET A 113 12.43 7.18 13.17
N ASP A 114 12.81 7.92 14.22
CA ASP A 114 12.47 7.61 15.61
C ASP A 114 10.97 7.79 15.87
N PHE A 115 10.35 8.81 15.27
CA PHE A 115 8.89 8.95 15.31
C PHE A 115 8.20 7.69 14.75
N ILE A 116 8.57 7.22 13.56
CA ILE A 116 7.98 6.00 12.98
C ILE A 116 8.20 4.78 13.88
N LYS A 117 9.43 4.56 14.34
CA LYS A 117 9.78 3.44 15.25
C LYS A 117 9.04 3.52 16.60
N SER A 118 8.73 4.73 17.07
CA SER A 118 7.97 4.93 18.32
C SER A 118 6.48 4.64 18.19
N LYS A 119 5.93 4.72 16.96
CA LYS A 119 4.50 4.57 16.69
C LYS A 119 4.11 3.20 16.16
N ILE A 120 5.03 2.49 15.54
CA ILE A 120 4.78 1.17 14.95
C ILE A 120 5.70 0.17 15.66
N GLN A 121 5.11 -0.85 16.30
CA GLN A 121 5.88 -1.80 17.09
C GLN A 121 6.82 -2.64 16.19
N PRO A 122 8.01 -3.04 16.68
CA PRO A 122 9.00 -3.78 15.89
C PRO A 122 8.48 -5.07 15.25
N GLU A 123 7.49 -5.72 15.86
CA GLU A 123 6.90 -6.98 15.38
C GLU A 123 6.10 -6.78 14.08
N ARG A 124 5.74 -5.54 13.77
CA ARG A 124 4.96 -5.15 12.58
C ARG A 124 5.62 -4.05 11.74
N LEU A 125 6.94 -3.90 11.87
CA LEU A 125 7.73 -2.91 11.15
C LEU A 125 9.00 -3.54 10.56
N LEU A 126 9.17 -3.38 9.25
CA LEU A 126 10.40 -3.68 8.54
C LEU A 126 10.87 -2.42 7.82
N ILE A 127 11.98 -1.84 8.28
CA ILE A 127 12.67 -0.75 7.59
C ILE A 127 13.90 -1.35 6.90
N TRP A 128 13.98 -1.23 5.58
CA TRP A 128 15.06 -1.77 4.76
C TRP A 128 15.84 -0.66 4.07
N ASP A 129 17.09 -0.45 4.48
CA ASP A 129 18.00 0.46 3.81
C ASP A 129 18.76 -0.25 2.69
N THR A 130 18.53 0.16 1.44
CA THR A 130 19.17 -0.45 0.26
C THR A 130 20.62 -0.05 0.08
N ARG A 131 21.12 0.99 0.76
CA ARG A 131 22.55 1.32 0.83
C ARG A 131 23.24 0.67 2.03
N GLY A 132 22.48 -0.02 2.89
CA GLY A 132 23.01 -0.83 3.97
C GLY A 132 23.77 -2.07 3.47
N PRO A 133 24.37 -2.84 4.39
CA PRO A 133 25.22 -3.99 4.06
C PRO A 133 24.47 -5.14 3.36
N LEU A 134 23.13 -5.17 3.47
CA LEU A 134 22.28 -6.18 2.82
C LEU A 134 21.91 -5.81 1.37
N GLY A 135 22.18 -4.58 0.93
CA GLY A 135 21.85 -4.12 -0.41
C GLY A 135 20.34 -4.10 -0.69
N ARG A 136 19.98 -4.19 -1.98
CA ARG A 136 18.58 -4.15 -2.43
C ARG A 136 17.91 -5.51 -2.18
N PRO A 137 16.73 -5.55 -1.52
CA PRO A 137 16.04 -6.81 -1.26
C PRO A 137 15.40 -7.37 -2.53
N ASP A 138 15.22 -8.69 -2.56
CA ASP A 138 14.14 -9.27 -3.37
C ASP A 138 12.81 -8.98 -2.66
N VAL A 139 12.09 -8.00 -3.19
CA VAL A 139 10.84 -7.52 -2.62
C VAL A 139 9.80 -8.62 -2.52
N ASN A 140 9.74 -9.54 -3.48
CA ASN A 140 8.72 -10.60 -3.50
C ASN A 140 8.98 -11.62 -2.40
N VAL A 141 10.25 -11.98 -2.19
CA VAL A 141 10.66 -12.91 -1.11
C VAL A 141 10.33 -12.30 0.25
N GLU A 142 10.70 -11.04 0.48
CA GLU A 142 10.42 -10.38 1.76
C GLU A 142 8.92 -10.18 2.00
N LEU A 143 8.20 -9.81 0.94
CA LEU A 143 6.75 -9.64 1.02
C LEU A 143 6.06 -10.96 1.33
N GLU A 144 6.44 -12.06 0.69
CA GLU A 144 5.89 -13.38 0.98
C GLU A 144 6.22 -13.84 2.41
N ARG A 145 7.45 -13.60 2.87
CA ARG A 145 7.87 -13.89 4.24
C ARG A 145 7.02 -13.14 5.26
N VAL A 146 6.90 -11.82 5.10
CA VAL A 146 6.12 -10.97 6.00
C VAL A 146 4.63 -11.30 5.94
N TYR A 147 4.09 -11.55 4.74
CA TYR A 147 2.69 -11.93 4.57
C TYR A 147 2.33 -13.19 5.36
N LYS A 148 3.17 -14.23 5.26
CA LYS A 148 3.00 -15.48 6.02
C LYS A 148 3.21 -15.27 7.51
N GLN A 149 4.27 -14.57 7.90
CA GLN A 149 4.59 -14.31 9.31
C GLN A 149 3.49 -13.50 10.01
N TRP A 150 2.96 -12.47 9.36
CA TRP A 150 1.90 -11.62 9.89
C TRP A 150 0.52 -12.28 9.85
N ASN A 151 0.39 -13.41 9.14
CA ASN A 151 -0.89 -14.03 8.79
C ASN A 151 -1.84 -13.01 8.14
N ALA A 152 -1.30 -12.26 7.18
CA ALA A 152 -2.02 -11.20 6.51
C ALA A 152 -3.07 -11.75 5.55
N GLN A 153 -4.15 -11.00 5.38
CA GLN A 153 -5.23 -11.31 4.45
C GLN A 153 -5.14 -10.47 3.18
N SER A 154 -4.49 -9.31 3.26
CA SER A 154 -4.27 -8.39 2.15
C SER A 154 -2.86 -7.79 2.18
N ILE A 155 -2.43 -7.28 1.03
CA ILE A 155 -1.22 -6.47 0.89
C ILE A 155 -1.62 -5.20 0.14
N TYR A 156 -0.94 -4.09 0.43
CA TYR A 156 -1.01 -2.86 -0.32
C TYR A 156 0.41 -2.41 -0.65
N VAL A 157 0.65 -2.04 -1.91
CA VAL A 157 1.98 -1.68 -2.42
C VAL A 157 1.96 -0.25 -2.95
N PHE A 158 2.84 0.59 -2.43
CA PHE A 158 2.97 1.99 -2.81
C PHE A 158 4.41 2.28 -3.25
N PHE A 159 4.59 3.06 -4.30
CA PHE A 159 5.91 3.46 -4.77
C PHE A 159 5.97 4.97 -4.90
N SER A 160 7.11 5.57 -4.54
CA SER A 160 7.46 6.90 -5.03
C SER A 160 7.63 6.80 -6.54
N MET A 161 6.83 7.54 -7.33
CA MET A 161 7.19 7.80 -8.71
C MET A 161 8.27 8.88 -8.71
N ASP A 162 9.52 8.47 -8.85
CA ASP A 162 10.58 9.41 -9.17
C ASP A 162 10.38 9.87 -10.61
N ASN A 163 10.14 11.16 -10.79
CA ASN A 163 9.84 11.76 -12.09
C ASN A 163 11.08 11.87 -13.00
N HIS A 164 12.04 10.95 -12.88
CA HIS A 164 13.28 10.87 -13.65
C HIS A 164 13.60 9.42 -14.03
N SER A 165 12.87 8.88 -15.00
CA SER A 165 13.42 8.16 -16.16
C SER A 165 12.31 7.45 -16.90
N SER A 166 12.23 7.73 -18.20
CA SER A 166 11.46 6.95 -19.16
C SER A 166 12.02 5.53 -19.20
N THR A 167 11.39 4.57 -18.53
CA THR A 167 11.59 3.17 -18.87
C THR A 167 10.34 2.34 -18.60
N LYS A 168 9.85 1.79 -19.71
CA LYS A 168 8.74 0.86 -19.91
C LYS A 168 8.31 0.10 -18.65
N THR A 169 7.10 0.41 -18.19
CA THR A 169 6.33 -0.43 -17.28
C THR A 169 5.94 -1.70 -18.02
N HIS A 170 6.73 -2.77 -17.87
CA HIS A 170 6.19 -4.11 -17.99
C HIS A 170 5.54 -4.47 -16.67
N ALA A 171 4.26 -4.81 -16.73
CA ALA A 171 3.52 -5.35 -15.60
C ALA A 171 4.26 -6.59 -15.08
N PHE A 172 4.67 -6.52 -13.82
CA PHE A 172 5.06 -7.62 -12.96
C PHE A 172 4.50 -7.31 -11.57
#